data_AF-A0AAW9LGL3-F1
#
_entry.id   AF-A0AAW9LGL3-F1
#
_cell.length_a   1.000
_cell.length_b   1.000
_cell.length_c   1.000
_cell.angle_alpha   90.00
_cell.angle_beta   90.00
_cell.angle_gamma   90.00
#
_symmetry.space_group_name_H-M   'P 1'
#
loop_
_entity.id
_entity.type
_entity.pdbx_description
1 polymer ?
#
loop_
_entity_poly.entity_id
_entity_poly.type
_entity_poly.pdbx_seq_one_letter_code
_entity_poly.pdbx_strand_id
1 'polypeptide(L)'
;MITGSIVAVIATLVNQSPLFGLVIGIAMVLNLVIAGFFGALVPLSLDRLGYDPATSATVFITMATDVLGFFIFLGLAQIVLL
;
A
#
# COMPACT_ATOMS: atom_id res chain seq x y z
N MET A 1 -7.35 7.97 -0.90
CA MET A 1 -6.89 9.32 -1.30
C MET A 1 -6.81 10.27 -0.11
N ILE A 2 -7.87 10.41 0.71
CA ILE A 2 -7.85 11.22 1.95
C ILE A 2 -6.72 10.80 2.91
N THR A 3 -6.52 9.49 3.08
CA THR A 3 -5.43 8.95 3.90
C THR A 3 -4.05 9.33 3.37
N GLY A 4 -3.84 9.25 2.05
CA GLY A 4 -2.56 9.65 1.43
C GLY A 4 -2.24 11.13 1.65
N SER A 5 -3.23 12.03 1.51
CA SER A 5 -3.03 13.46 1.77
C SER A 5 -2.75 13.76 3.24
N ILE A 6 -3.44 13.09 4.18
CA ILE A 6 -3.20 13.27 5.62
C ILE A 6 -1.78 12.82 5.97
N VAL A 7 -1.38 11.64 5.52
CA VAL A 7 -0.06 11.08 5.84
C VAL A 7 1.06 11.90 5.18
N ALA A 8 0.85 12.43 3.96
CA ALA A 8 1.80 13.34 3.32
C ALA A 8 2.06 14.60 4.15
N VAL A 9 1.00 15.24 4.66
CA VAL A 9 1.11 16.43 5.51
C VAL A 9 1.83 16.11 6.83
N ILE A 10 1.51 14.97 7.46
CA ILE A 10 2.19 14.57 8.69
C ILE A 10 3.68 14.30 8.41
N ALA A 11 3.99 13.61 7.31
CA ALA A 11 5.36 13.27 6.94
C ALA A 11 6.21 14.50 6.61
N THR A 12 5.66 15.52 5.94
CA THR A 12 6.38 16.78 5.72
C THR A 12 6.67 17.52 7.02
N LEU A 13 5.75 17.49 7.99
CA LEU A 13 5.95 18.12 9.30
C LEU A 13 7.02 17.41 10.15
N VAL A 14 7.06 16.07 10.10
CA VAL A 14 8.01 15.27 10.89
C VAL A 14 9.44 15.44 10.38
N ASN A 15 9.65 15.39 9.07
CA ASN A 15 10.98 15.40 8.48
C ASN A 15 11.42 16.79 7.98
N GLN A 16 10.56 17.81 8.14
CA GLN A 16 10.71 19.17 7.59
C GLN A 16 11.07 19.24 6.09
N SER A 17 10.83 18.13 5.36
CA SER A 17 11.18 17.96 3.96
C SER A 17 9.90 17.75 3.15
N PRO A 18 9.53 18.72 2.30
CA PRO A 18 8.40 18.58 1.38
C PRO A 18 8.53 17.35 0.46
N LEU A 19 9.77 17.01 0.10
CA LEU A 19 10.11 15.93 -0.80
C LEU A 19 9.82 14.56 -0.16
N PHE A 20 10.12 14.40 1.14
CA PHE A 20 9.80 13.20 1.89
C PHE A 20 8.29 12.97 2.01
N GLY A 21 7.52 14.01 2.34
CA GLY A 21 6.07 13.88 2.42
C GLY A 21 5.39 13.62 1.08
N LEU A 22 5.95 14.13 -0.03
CA LEU A 22 5.48 13.79 -1.38
C LEU A 22 5.69 12.30 -1.68
N VAL A 23 6.87 11.75 -1.39
CA VAL A 23 7.19 10.33 -1.57
C VAL A 23 6.23 9.44 -0.78
N ILE A 24 6.03 9.73 0.51
CA ILE A 24 5.10 9.01 1.38
C ILE A 24 3.66 9.12 0.85
N GLY A 25 3.24 10.32 0.44
CA GLY A 25 1.90 10.57 -0.08
C GLY A 25 1.60 9.74 -1.33
N ILE A 26 2.53 9.73 -2.29
CA ILE A 26 2.43 8.92 -3.50
C ILE A 26 2.44 7.43 -3.16
N ALA A 27 3.34 6.99 -2.28
CA ALA A 27 3.42 5.61 -1.83
C ALA A 27 2.10 5.12 -1.23
N MET A 28 1.46 5.94 -0.39
CA MET A 28 0.17 5.61 0.22
C MET A 28 -0.97 5.54 -0.80
N VAL A 29 -0.99 6.40 -1.82
CA VAL A 29 -1.99 6.33 -2.89
C VAL A 29 -1.83 5.03 -3.68
N LEU A 30 -0.61 4.69 -4.08
CA LEU A 30 -0.32 3.45 -4.80
C LEU A 30 -0.65 2.21 -3.95
N ASN A 31 -0.32 2.22 -2.67
CA ASN A 31 -0.64 1.11 -1.76
C ASN A 31 -2.16 0.89 -1.67
N LEU A 32 -2.97 1.96 -1.64
CA LEU A 32 -4.43 1.84 -1.65
C LEU A 32 -4.99 1.26 -2.96
N VAL A 33 -4.40 1.62 -4.10
CA VAL A 33 -4.79 1.05 -5.40
C VAL A 33 -4.52 -0.46 -5.41
N ILE A 34 -3.35 -0.87 -4.93
CA ILE A 34 -3.00 -2.28 -4.78
C ILE A 34 -3.92 -2.99 -3.79
N ALA A 35 -4.21 -2.39 -2.64
CA ALA A 35 -5.12 -2.95 -1.66
C ALA A 35 -6.52 -3.21 -2.23
N GLY A 36 -7.06 -2.27 -3.03
CA GLY A 36 -8.33 -2.46 -3.73
C GLY A 36 -8.28 -3.57 -4.77
N PHE A 37 -7.17 -3.67 -5.51
CA PHE A 37 -6.97 -4.72 -6.51
C PHE A 37 -6.87 -6.11 -5.87
N PHE A 38 -6.00 -6.29 -4.87
CA PHE A 38 -5.84 -7.56 -4.16
C PHE A 38 -7.06 -7.91 -3.31
N GLY A 39 -7.78 -6.90 -2.79
CA GLY A 39 -9.04 -7.10 -2.07
C GLY A 39 -10.12 -7.79 -2.89
N ALA A 40 -10.11 -7.64 -4.22
CA ALA A 40 -10.99 -8.38 -5.11
C ALA A 40 -10.31 -9.63 -5.70
N LEU A 41 -9.06 -9.50 -6.14
CA LEU A 41 -8.34 -10.57 -6.85
C LEU A 41 -8.08 -11.80 -5.97
N VAL A 42 -7.73 -11.61 -4.70
CA VAL A 42 -7.39 -12.72 -3.78
C VAL A 42 -8.61 -13.61 -3.52
N PRO A 43 -9.79 -13.09 -3.11
CA PRO A 43 -10.99 -13.93 -2.96
C PRO A 43 -11.38 -14.67 -4.24
N LEU A 44 -11.36 -13.96 -5.39
CA LEU A 44 -11.69 -14.53 -6.71
C LEU A 44 -10.71 -15.63 -7.15
N SER A 45 -9.44 -15.53 -6.75
CA SER A 45 -8.42 -16.53 -7.07
C SER A 45 -8.53 -17.76 -6.17
N LEU A 46 -8.79 -17.55 -4.88
CA LEU A 46 -9.03 -18.63 -3.90
C LEU A 46 -10.26 -19.46 -4.27
N ASP A 47 -11.37 -18.80 -4.63
CA ASP A 47 -12.61 -19.46 -5.06
C ASP A 47 -12.38 -20.34 -6.31
N ARG A 48 -11.62 -19.83 -7.29
CA ARG A 48 -11.24 -20.62 -8.48
C ARG A 48 -10.34 -21.81 -8.19
N LEU A 49 -9.55 -21.76 -7.13
CA LEU A 49 -8.68 -22.85 -6.70
C LEU A 49 -9.41 -23.85 -5.77
N GLY A 50 -10.67 -23.59 -5.42
CA GLY A 50 -11.48 -24.45 -4.55
C GLY A 50 -11.20 -24.27 -3.05
N TYR A 51 -10.51 -23.19 -2.66
CA TYR A 51 -10.29 -22.84 -1.26
C TYR A 51 -11.35 -21.86 -0.78
N ASP A 52 -11.79 -22.00 0.48
CA ASP A 52 -12.75 -21.08 1.09
C ASP A 52 -12.13 -19.68 1.28
N PRO A 53 -12.61 -18.66 0.53
CA PRO A 53 -12.08 -17.31 0.64
C PRO A 53 -12.30 -16.69 2.03
N ALA A 54 -13.35 -17.09 2.76
CA ALA A 54 -13.72 -16.44 4.00
C ALA A 54 -12.68 -16.62 5.11
N THR A 55 -11.99 -17.77 5.13
CA THR A 55 -10.97 -18.08 6.14
C THR A 55 -9.58 -17.58 5.77
N SER A 56 -9.25 -17.59 4.47
CA SER A 56 -7.88 -17.38 4.01
C SER A 56 -7.65 -16.02 3.35
N ALA A 57 -8.68 -15.39 2.75
CA ALA A 57 -8.48 -14.18 1.96
C ALA A 57 -7.92 -13.02 2.78
N THR A 58 -8.36 -12.84 4.03
CA THR A 58 -7.88 -11.75 4.88
C THR A 58 -6.37 -11.79 5.08
N VAL A 59 -5.81 -12.97 5.38
CA VAL A 59 -4.37 -13.15 5.61
C VAL A 59 -3.56 -12.87 4.35
N PHE A 60 -4.03 -13.36 3.20
CA PHE A 60 -3.38 -13.12 1.91
C PHE A 60 -3.48 -11.64 1.48
N ILE A 61 -4.61 -10.99 1.72
CA ILE A 61 -4.81 -9.57 1.43
C ILE A 61 -3.86 -8.74 2.29
N THR A 62 -3.82 -8.95 3.61
CA THR A 62 -2.94 -8.19 4.50
C THR A 62 -1.47 -8.41 4.17
N MET A 63 -1.06 -9.66 3.90
CA MET A 63 0.30 -9.97 3.45
C MET A 63 0.65 -9.23 2.16
N ALA A 64 -0.23 -9.26 1.15
CA ALA A 64 0.01 -8.58 -0.11
C ALA A 64 0.14 -7.07 0.09
N THR A 65 -0.73 -6.46 0.89
CA THR A 65 -0.67 -5.02 1.18
C THR A 65 0.54 -4.63 2.03
N ASP A 66 1.00 -5.49 2.93
CA ASP A 66 2.19 -5.23 3.75
C ASP A 66 3.46 -5.25 2.89
N VAL A 67 3.66 -6.32 2.11
CA VAL A 67 4.85 -6.47 1.26
C VAL A 67 4.88 -5.41 0.16
N LEU A 68 3.77 -5.23 -0.57
CA LEU A 68 3.72 -4.28 -1.68
C LEU A 68 3.74 -2.82 -1.18
N GLY A 69 3.09 -2.54 -0.05
CA GLY A 69 3.12 -1.23 0.58
C GLY A 69 4.52 -0.81 1.00
N PHE A 70 5.24 -1.71 1.69
CA PHE A 70 6.65 -1.48 2.03
C PHE A 70 7.53 -1.36 0.79
N PHE A 71 7.34 -2.24 -0.19
CA PHE A 71 8.13 -2.23 -1.42
C PHE A 71 7.99 -0.91 -2.19
N ILE A 72 6.76 -0.41 -2.36
CA ILE A 72 6.52 0.89 -3.00
C ILE A 72 7.17 2.02 -2.22
N PHE A 73 7.00 2.04 -0.90
CA PHE A 73 7.57 3.11 -0.07
C PHE A 73 9.10 3.13 -0.17
N LEU A 74 9.76 1.98 0.06
CA LEU A 74 11.22 1.89 0.02
C LEU A 74 11.77 2.12 -1.40
N GLY A 75 11.10 1.59 -2.43
CA GLY A 75 11.48 1.80 -3.82
C GLY A 75 11.39 3.27 -4.24
N LEU A 76 10.31 3.97 -3.87
CA LEU A 76 10.18 5.39 -4.14
C LEU A 76 11.17 6.22 -3.33
N ALA A 77 11.39 5.89 -2.06
CA ALA A 77 12.40 6.55 -1.24
C ALA A 77 13.80 6.39 -1.85
N GLN A 78 14.15 5.20 -2.34
CA GLN A 78 15.45 4.96 -2.96
C GLN A 78 15.63 5.74 -4.28
N ILE A 79 14.58 5.88 -5.09
CA ILE A 79 14.71 6.56 -6.39
C ILE A 79 14.69 8.08 -6.24
N VAL A 80 14.01 8.60 -5.22
CA VAL A 80 13.69 10.04 -5.11
C VAL A 80 14.49 10.75 -4.03
N LEU A 81 14.93 10.06 -2.97
CA LEU A 81 15.62 10.67 -1.81
C LEU A 81 17.12 10.35 -1.72
N LEU A 82 17.59 9.31 -2.42
CA LEU A 82 19.02 8.99 -2.58
C LEU A 82 19.54 9.58 -3.90
#